data_AF-A0A8T6Y6A9-F1
#
_entry.id   AF-A0A8T6Y6A9-F1
#
_cell.length_a   1.000
_cell.length_b   1.000
_cell.length_c   1.000
_cell.angle_alpha   90.00
_cell.angle_beta   90.00
_cell.angle_gamma   90.00
#
_symmetry.space_group_name_H-M   'P 1'
#
loop_
_entity.id
_entity.type
_entity.pdbx_description
1 polymer ?
#
loop_
_entity_poly.entity_id
_entity_poly.type
_entity_poly.pdbx_seq_one_letter_code
_entity_poly.pdbx_strand_id
1 'polypeptide(L)'
;MDAKYISLAVVMIVSSLVLTYKWLTRLGDSDPVIVISAMILAGSLAVMILLLDTRLSNLEEAINAKERSLRINIKGVEENLEKKMDAMAESTSNSIGEFSKRIYR
;
A
#
# COMPACT_ATOMS: atom_id res chain seq x y z
N MET A 1 -0.22 9.68 -11.57
CA MET A 1 0.88 9.46 -12.54
C MET A 1 1.15 10.74 -13.31
N ASP A 2 2.33 11.34 -13.15
CA ASP A 2 2.72 12.48 -13.98
C ASP A 2 2.86 12.06 -15.44
N ALA A 3 2.47 12.94 -16.36
CA ALA A 3 2.60 12.74 -17.82
C ALA A 3 4.04 12.35 -18.24
N LYS A 4 5.04 12.76 -17.46
CA LYS A 4 6.44 12.39 -17.64
C LYS A 4 6.68 10.88 -17.52
N TYR A 5 6.12 10.21 -16.51
CA TYR A 5 6.29 8.76 -16.32
C TYR A 5 5.63 7.96 -17.43
N ILE A 6 4.47 8.43 -17.91
CA ILE A 6 3.79 7.84 -19.07
C ILE A 6 4.62 7.97 -20.34
N SER A 7 5.23 9.13 -20.58
CA SER A 7 6.09 9.32 -21.76
C SER A 7 7.34 8.42 -21.72
N LEU A 8 7.97 8.28 -20.55
CA LEU A 8 9.13 7.41 -20.36
C LEU A 8 8.76 5.93 -20.49
N ALA A 9 7.59 5.52 -19.98
CA ALA A 9 7.05 4.17 -20.14
C ALA A 9 6.81 3.81 -21.62
N VAL A 10 6.24 4.74 -22.40
CA VAL A 10 6.03 4.55 -23.84
C VAL A 10 7.36 4.39 -24.57
N VAL A 11 8.35 5.24 -24.26
CA VAL A 11 9.71 5.15 -24.83
C VAL A 11 10.35 3.79 -24.48
N MET A 12 10.20 3.32 -23.24
CA MET A 12 10.71 2.03 -22.80
C MET A 12 10.10 0.86 -23.59
N ILE A 13 8.77 0.83 -23.77
CA ILE A 13 8.09 -0.21 -24.54
C ILE A 13 8.58 -0.23 -25.98
N VAL A 14 8.57 0.92 -26.64
CA VAL A 14 8.98 1.03 -28.06
C VAL A 14 10.44 0.63 -28.22
N SER A 15 11.32 1.07 -27.32
CA SER A 15 12.74 0.74 -27.38
C SER A 15 12.98 -0.76 -27.15
N SER A 16 12.27 -1.40 -26.22
CA SER A 16 12.37 -2.84 -25.97
C SER A 16 11.94 -3.67 -27.18
N LEU A 17 10.82 -3.31 -27.81
CA LEU A 17 10.32 -4.00 -29.00
C LEU A 17 11.25 -3.84 -30.21
N VAL A 18 11.74 -2.62 -30.45
CA VAL A 18 12.68 -2.34 -31.55
C VAL A 18 14.00 -3.07 -31.32
N LEU A 19 14.49 -3.12 -30.08
CA LEU A 19 15.71 -3.84 -29.72
C LEU A 19 15.55 -5.33 -30.00
N THR A 20 14.47 -5.96 -29.52
CA THR A 20 14.18 -7.38 -29.77
C THR A 20 14.10 -7.68 -31.26
N TYR A 21 13.40 -6.84 -32.03
CA TYR A 21 13.29 -7.01 -33.48
C TYR A 21 14.65 -6.93 -34.17
N LYS A 22 15.36 -5.80 -34.01
CA LYS A 22 16.63 -5.56 -34.70
C LYS A 22 17.72 -6.54 -34.27
N TRP A 23 17.75 -6.91 -32.99
CA TRP A 23 18.74 -7.83 -32.45
C TRP A 23 18.53 -9.24 -33.00
N LEU A 24 17.28 -9.71 -33.02
CA LEU A 24 16.98 -11.06 -33.48
C LEU A 24 17.15 -11.19 -34.99
N THR A 25 16.67 -10.23 -35.78
CA THR A 25 16.89 -10.22 -37.24
C THR A 25 18.37 -10.10 -37.64
N ARG A 26 19.26 -9.70 -36.72
CA ARG A 26 20.70 -9.60 -36.98
C ARG A 26 21.43 -10.94 -36.82
N LEU A 27 20.83 -11.94 -36.17
CA LEU A 27 21.44 -13.23 -35.87
C LEU A 27 21.33 -14.26 -37.01
N GLY A 28 20.69 -13.93 -38.13
CA GLY A 28 20.56 -14.80 -39.31
C GLY A 28 19.11 -14.98 -39.75
N ASP A 29 18.85 -16.01 -40.57
CA ASP A 29 17.53 -16.40 -41.08
C ASP A 29 16.62 -16.80 -39.92
N SER A 30 16.02 -15.78 -39.31
CA SER A 30 15.28 -15.90 -38.07
C SER A 30 13.85 -16.27 -38.41
N ASP A 31 13.42 -17.43 -37.92
CA ASP A 31 12.06 -17.89 -38.08
C ASP A 31 11.09 -16.78 -37.62
N PRO A 32 10.18 -16.30 -38.49
CA PRO A 32 9.22 -15.25 -38.17
C PRO A 32 8.43 -15.54 -36.88
N VAL A 33 8.18 -16.81 -36.57
CA VAL A 33 7.47 -17.24 -35.37
C VAL A 33 8.25 -16.90 -34.10
N ILE A 34 9.57 -17.07 -34.11
CA ILE A 34 10.44 -16.75 -32.97
C ILE A 34 10.46 -15.25 -32.73
N VAL A 35 10.52 -14.45 -33.80
CA VAL A 35 10.52 -12.98 -33.71
C VAL A 35 9.22 -12.47 -33.12
N ILE A 36 8.08 -12.95 -33.63
CA ILE A 36 6.75 -12.54 -33.13
C ILE A 36 6.58 -12.96 -31.67
N SER A 37 6.98 -14.19 -31.31
CA SER A 37 6.89 -14.69 -29.94
C SER A 37 7.74 -13.88 -28.97
N ALA A 38 8.97 -13.53 -29.36
CA ALA A 38 9.86 -12.69 -28.56
C ALA A 38 9.32 -11.26 -28.40
N MET A 39 8.70 -10.69 -29.44
CA MET A 39 8.06 -9.37 -29.37
C MET A 39 6.86 -9.38 -28.43
N ILE A 40 6.02 -10.42 -28.47
CA ILE A 40 4.87 -10.58 -27.57
C ILE A 40 5.36 -10.72 -26.12
N LEU A 41 6.40 -11.52 -25.88
CA LEU A 41 6.99 -11.69 -24.55
C LEU A 41 7.53 -10.37 -24.01
N ALA A 42 8.37 -9.66 -24.78
CA ALA A 42 8.93 -8.37 -24.38
C ALA A 42 7.83 -7.33 -24.12
N GLY A 43 6.82 -7.27 -24.97
CA GLY A 43 5.66 -6.40 -24.79
C GLY A 43 4.87 -6.73 -23.52
N SER A 44 4.56 -8.00 -23.28
CA SER A 44 3.85 -8.44 -22.07
C SER A 44 4.62 -8.11 -20.80
N LEU A 45 5.94 -8.26 -20.83
CA LEU A 45 6.81 -7.99 -19.68
C LEU A 45 6.84 -6.48 -19.37
N ALA A 46 6.90 -5.64 -20.39
CA ALA A 46 6.80 -4.19 -20.23
C ALA A 46 5.44 -3.77 -19.65
N VAL A 47 4.33 -4.35 -20.12
CA VAL A 47 2.99 -4.09 -19.57
C VAL A 47 2.88 -4.54 -18.12
N MET A 48 3.45 -5.70 -17.77
CA MET A 48 3.46 -6.21 -16.40
C MET A 48 4.18 -5.26 -15.44
N ILE A 49 5.31 -4.67 -15.86
CA ILE A 49 6.04 -3.68 -15.07
C ILE A 49 5.19 -2.43 -14.80
N LEU A 50 4.45 -1.94 -15.80
CA LEU A 50 3.54 -0.79 -15.61
C LEU A 50 2.39 -1.10 -14.66
N LEU A 51 1.85 -2.33 -14.73
CA LEU A 51 0.79 -2.75 -13.82
C LEU A 51 1.28 -2.88 -12.38
N LEU A 52 2.53 -3.33 -12.19
CA LEU A 52 3.17 -3.40 -10.88
C LEU A 52 3.29 -2.01 -10.24
N ASP A 53 3.77 -1.01 -10.98
CA ASP A 53 3.89 0.38 -10.49
C ASP A 53 2.54 0.91 -9.96
N THR A 54 1.47 0.70 -10.74
CA THR A 54 0.11 1.09 -10.34
C THR A 54 -0.37 0.35 -9.09
N ARG A 55 -0.09 -0.96 -8.99
CA ARG A 55 -0.45 -1.77 -7.82
C ARG A 55 0.30 -1.32 -6.57
N LEU A 56 1.58 -0.99 -6.68
CA LEU A 56 2.37 -0.48 -5.56
C LEU A 56 1.83 0.85 -5.05
N SER A 57 1.52 1.79 -5.95
CA SER A 57 0.91 3.08 -5.58
C SER A 57 -0.41 2.89 -4.82
N ASN A 58 -1.28 1.99 -5.30
CA ASN A 58 -2.55 1.70 -4.62
C ASN A 58 -2.36 1.05 -3.25
N LEU A 59 -1.35 0.18 -3.11
CA LEU A 59 -1.00 -0.44 -1.83
C LEU A 59 -0.49 0.60 -0.83
N GLU A 60 0.33 1.54 -1.28
CA GLU A 60 0.83 2.64 -0.44
C GLU A 60 -0.32 3.52 0.07
N GLU A 61 -1.27 3.88 -0.80
CA GLU A 61 -2.47 4.62 -0.41
C GLU A 61 -3.32 3.85 0.60
N ALA A 62 -3.52 2.54 0.38
CA ALA A 62 -4.26 1.68 1.30
C ALA A 62 -3.57 1.58 2.67
N ILE A 63 -2.24 1.46 2.70
CA ILE A 63 -1.45 1.44 3.94
C ILE A 63 -1.57 2.76 4.68
N ASN A 64 -1.41 3.90 4.01
CA ASN A 64 -1.55 5.23 4.59
C ASN A 64 -2.95 5.46 5.18
N ALA A 65 -4.00 5.03 4.47
CA ALA A 65 -5.37 5.10 4.97
C ALA A 65 -5.57 4.25 6.24
N LYS A 66 -4.96 3.06 6.27
CA LYS A 66 -5.01 2.14 7.42
C LYS A 66 -4.23 2.68 8.61
N GLU A 67 -3.07 3.31 8.41
CA GLU A 67 -2.30 3.96 9.47
C GLU A 67 -3.07 5.13 10.09
N ARG A 68 -3.69 5.98 9.26
CA ARG A 68 -4.54 7.08 9.75
C ARG A 68 -5.72 6.56 10.57
N SER A 69 -6.35 5.48 10.10
CA SER A 69 -7.46 4.85 10.81
C SER A 69 -7.02 4.21 12.13
N LEU A 70 -5.84 3.59 12.18
CA LEU A 70 -5.22 3.07 13.41
C LEU A 70 -4.96 4.19 14.42
N ARG A 71 -4.40 5.32 13.98
CA ARG A 71 -4.15 6.48 14.83
C ARG A 71 -5.45 7.03 15.45
N ILE A 72 -6.52 7.14 14.66
CA ILE A 72 -7.82 7.60 15.15
C ILE A 72 -8.41 6.59 16.14
N ASN A 73 -8.34 5.30 15.85
CA ASN A 73 -8.82 4.26 16.77
C ASN A 73 -8.05 4.24 18.09
N ILE A 74 -6.72 4.38 18.07
CA ILE A 74 -5.90 4.46 19.29
C ILE A 74 -6.33 5.64 20.15
N LYS A 75 -6.53 6.83 19.56
CA LYS A 75 -7.07 7.98 20.30
C LYS A 75 -8.45 7.72 20.90
N GLY A 76 -9.34 7.09 20.12
CA GLY A 76 -10.65 6.69 20.63
C GLY A 76 -10.56 5.69 21.79
N VAL A 77 -9.63 4.72 21.72
CA VAL A 77 -9.39 3.76 22.82
C VAL A 77 -8.83 4.47 24.05
N GLU A 78 -7.91 5.41 23.87
CA GLU A 78 -7.32 6.22 24.94
C GLU A 78 -8.39 7.05 25.67
N GLU A 79 -9.23 7.78 24.93
CA GLU A 79 -10.34 8.56 25.50
C GLU A 79 -11.37 7.68 26.23
N ASN A 80 -11.63 6.47 25.71
CA ASN A 80 -12.52 5.51 26.38
C ASN A 80 -11.89 4.92 27.64
N LEU A 81 -10.58 4.68 27.64
CA LEU A 81 -9.83 4.22 28.82
C LEU A 81 -9.81 5.29 29.91
N GLU A 82 -9.55 6.55 29.55
CA GLU A 82 -9.54 7.68 30.48
C GLU A 82 -10.88 7.83 31.20
N LYS A 83 -12.00 7.86 30.45
CA LYS A 83 -13.35 7.88 31.01
C LYS A 83 -13.64 6.72 31.95
N LYS A 84 -13.13 5.52 31.62
CA LYS A 84 -13.34 4.32 32.45
C LYS A 84 -12.49 4.34 33.71
N MET A 85 -11.28 4.89 33.64
CA MET A 85 -10.41 5.13 34.80
C MET A 85 -11.01 6.17 35.73
N ASP A 86 -11.55 7.28 35.21
CA ASP A 86 -12.23 8.30 36.00
C ASP A 86 -13.45 7.73 36.73
N ALA A 87 -14.30 6.98 36.02
CA ALA A 87 -15.45 6.32 36.62
C ALA A 87 -15.05 5.29 37.71
N MET A 88 -13.92 4.60 37.52
CA MET A 88 -13.38 3.67 38.50
C MET A 88 -12.79 4.38 39.73
N ALA A 89 -12.11 5.51 39.53
CA ALA A 89 -11.57 6.35 40.60
C ALA A 89 -12.72 6.95 41.44
N GLU A 90 -13.78 7.43 40.79
CA GLU A 90 -14.98 7.95 41.44
C GLU A 90 -15.68 6.86 42.26
N SER A 91 -15.88 5.68 41.66
CA SER A 91 -16.48 4.52 42.36
C SER A 91 -15.64 4.06 43.56
N THR A 92 -14.32 4.07 43.42
CA THR A 92 -13.38 3.71 44.49
C THR A 92 -13.40 4.75 45.61
N SER A 93 -13.38 6.04 45.28
CA SER A 93 -13.51 7.13 46.25
C SER A 93 -14.82 7.06 47.01
N ASN A 94 -15.92 6.79 46.31
CA ASN A 94 -17.25 6.66 46.93
C ASN A 94 -17.30 5.46 47.88
N SER A 95 -16.73 4.32 47.48
CA SER A 95 -16.63 3.12 48.33
C SER A 95 -15.77 3.38 49.57
N ILE A 96 -14.62 4.05 49.43
CA ILE A 96 -13.76 4.47 50.55
C ILE A 96 -14.51 5.42 51.49
N GLY A 97 -15.29 6.35 50.96
CA GLY A 97 -16.12 7.27 51.74
C GLY A 97 -17.18 6.55 52.57
N GLU A 98 -17.83 5.52 52.02
CA GLU A 98 -18.76 4.66 52.77
C GLU A 98 -18.07 3.84 53.86
N PHE A 99 -16.89 3.28 53.58
CA PHE A 99 -16.10 2.56 54.58
C PHE A 99 -15.67 3.48 55.72
N SER A 100 -15.21 4.69 55.42
CA SER A 100 -14.85 5.70 56.41
C SER A 100 -16.03 6.08 57.30
N LYS A 101 -17.22 6.27 56.72
CA LYS A 101 -18.46 6.52 57.48
C LYS A 101 -18.89 5.35 58.38
N ARG A 102 -18.61 4.10 57.99
CA ARG A 102 -18.91 2.90 58.79
C ARG A 102 -17.91 2.67 59.92
N ILE A 103 -16.65 3.08 59.76
CA ILE A 103 -15.61 2.93 60.81
C ILE A 103 -15.73 4.02 61.89
N TYR A 104 -16.27 5.20 61.53
CA TYR A 104 -16.45 6.31 62.47
C TYR A 104 -17.78 6.27 63.26
N ARG A 105 -18.64 5.28 62.99
CA ARG A 105 -19.85 4.97 63.76
C ARG A 105 -19.58 3.76 64.66
#